data_AF-A0A529XG09-F1
#
_entry.id   AF-A0A529XG09-F1
#
_cell.length_a   1.000
_cell.length_b   1.000
_cell.length_c   1.000
_cell.angle_alpha   90.00
_cell.angle_beta   90.00
_cell.angle_gamma   90.00
#
_symmetry.space_group_name_H-M   'P 1'
#
loop_
_entity.id
_entity.type
_entity.pdbx_description
1 polymer ?
#
loop_
_entity_poly.entity_id
_entity_poly.type
_entity_poly.pdbx_seq_one_letter_code
_entity_poly.pdbx_strand_id
1 'polypeptide(L)'
;MRYFAEFNRVRGDNIRSAAARLRRRGLDVAVLAHRTALEITRPDDMSWKGFADAIRAQLQRRRGSVMISSESTGKTFICSFAGNQSGRFRRL
;
A
#
# COMPACT_ATOMS: atom_id res chain seq x y z
N MET A 1 -11.61 2.29 7.70
CA MET A 1 -11.72 1.10 6.81
C MET A 1 -10.40 0.32 6.75
N ARG A 2 -10.40 -1.01 6.97
CA ARG A 2 -9.19 -1.85 7.04
C ARG A 2 -8.84 -2.50 5.69
N TYR A 3 -7.54 -2.55 5.41
CA TYR A 3 -6.94 -3.12 4.21
C TYR A 3 -5.74 -4.01 4.56
N PHE A 4 -5.56 -5.10 3.82
CA PHE A 4 -4.35 -5.91 3.84
C PHE A 4 -3.54 -5.63 2.59
N ALA A 5 -2.30 -5.19 2.77
CA ALA A 5 -1.43 -4.73 1.70
C ALA A 5 -0.19 -5.61 1.58
N GLU A 6 -0.03 -6.29 0.45
CA GLU A 6 1.11 -7.13 0.12
C GLU A 6 2.02 -6.41 -0.87
N PHE A 7 3.24 -6.11 -0.45
CA PHE A 7 4.22 -5.38 -1.24
C PHE A 7 5.25 -6.32 -1.83
N ASN A 8 5.49 -6.24 -3.13
CA ASN A 8 6.60 -6.95 -3.75
C ASN A 8 7.94 -6.23 -3.51
N ARG A 9 7.97 -4.91 -3.70
CA ARG A 9 9.18 -4.07 -3.59
C ARG A 9 8.83 -2.68 -3.06
N VAL A 10 9.20 -2.44 -1.80
CA VAL A 10 9.06 -1.13 -1.15
C VAL A 10 10.32 -0.28 -1.30
N ARG A 11 10.17 1.04 -1.25
CA ARG A 11 11.27 2.01 -1.33
C ARG A 11 12.27 1.76 -0.21
N GLY A 12 13.49 1.35 -0.59
CA GLY A 12 14.58 1.00 0.32
C GLY A 12 14.47 -0.41 0.91
N ASP A 13 13.65 -1.28 0.31
CA ASP A 13 13.52 -2.72 0.61
C ASP A 13 13.29 -3.04 2.10
N ASN A 14 12.64 -2.12 2.81
CA ASN A 14 12.35 -2.24 4.23
C ASN A 14 10.87 -1.91 4.51
N ILE A 15 10.09 -2.96 4.77
CA ILE A 15 8.64 -2.86 5.02
C ILE A 15 8.33 -2.08 6.31
N ARG A 16 9.21 -2.16 7.32
CA ARG A 16 9.05 -1.43 8.59
C ARG A 16 9.25 0.07 8.38
N SER A 17 10.21 0.45 7.54
CA SER A 17 10.40 1.83 7.11
C SER A 17 9.22 2.35 6.29
N ALA A 18 8.61 1.51 5.45
CA ALA A 18 7.37 1.86 4.75
C ALA A 18 6.21 2.09 5.73
N ALA A 19 6.03 1.20 6.71
CA ALA A 19 5.04 1.38 7.77
C ALA A 19 5.25 2.70 8.54
N ALA A 20 6.48 3.00 8.96
CA ALA A 20 6.78 4.26 9.64
C ALA A 20 6.48 5.51 8.77
N ARG A 21 6.72 5.45 7.46
CA ARG A 21 6.38 6.55 6.53
C ARG A 21 4.88 6.70 6.34
N LEU A 22 4.13 5.60 6.32
CA LEU A 22 2.68 5.61 6.21
C LEU A 22 2.02 6.15 7.49
N ARG A 23 2.53 5.76 8.67
CA ARG A 23 2.09 6.34 9.96
C ARG A 23 2.28 7.85 10.02
N ARG A 24 3.42 8.35 9.55
CA ARG A 24 3.66 9.80 9.41
C ARG A 24 2.72 10.51 8.43
N ARG A 25 2.00 9.77 7.59
CA ARG A 25 0.96 10.30 6.68
C ARG A 25 -0.46 10.16 7.25
N GLY A 26 -0.60 9.82 8.53
CA GLY A 26 -1.88 9.71 9.22
C GLY A 26 -2.59 8.35 9.04
N LEU A 27 -1.89 7.33 8.53
CA LEU A 27 -2.45 5.98 8.45
C LEU A 27 -2.12 5.19 9.71
N ASP A 28 -3.08 4.43 10.23
CA ASP A 28 -2.77 3.40 11.21
C ASP A 28 -2.30 2.14 10.48
N VAL A 29 -1.15 1.62 10.88
CA VAL A 29 -0.42 0.57 10.16
C VAL A 29 0.19 -0.41 11.13
N ALA A 30 -0.08 -1.70 10.94
CA ALA A 30 0.63 -2.79 11.60
C ALA A 30 1.46 -3.59 10.59
N VAL A 31 2.65 -4.01 11.01
CA VAL A 31 3.52 -4.88 10.21
C VAL A 31 3.14 -6.32 10.54
N LEU A 32 2.73 -7.09 9.53
CA LEU A 32 2.40 -8.50 9.71
C LEU A 32 3.68 -9.34 9.77
N ALA A 33 3.59 -10.56 10.29
CA ALA A 33 4.75 -11.45 10.43
C ALA A 33 5.45 -11.74 9.08
N HIS A 34 4.68 -11.70 7.98
CA HIS A 34 5.22 -11.73 6.62
C HIS A 34 5.97 -10.43 6.31
N ARG A 35 7.26 -10.55 5.96
CA ARG A 35 8.19 -9.42 5.73
C ARG A 35 7.80 -8.47 4.57
N THR A 36 6.67 -8.70 3.94
CA THR A 36 6.15 -7.97 2.77
C THR A 36 4.73 -7.44 2.98
N ALA A 37 4.07 -7.74 4.09
CA ALA A 37 2.66 -7.42 4.30
C ALA A 37 2.44 -6.39 5.42
N LEU A 38 1.46 -5.51 5.20
CA LEU A 38 0.99 -4.53 6.16
C LEU A 38 -0.52 -4.65 6.32
N GLU A 39 -1.00 -4.57 7.55
CA GLU A 39 -2.39 -4.21 7.82
C GLU A 39 -2.46 -2.68 7.92
N ILE A 40 -3.42 -2.08 7.21
CA ILE A 40 -3.54 -0.64 7.09
C ILE A 40 -4.98 -0.22 7.30
N THR A 41 -5.21 0.65 8.28
CA THR A 41 -6.50 1.29 8.50
C THR A 41 -6.48 2.68 7.88
N ARG A 42 -7.34 2.88 6.89
CA ARG A 42 -7.61 4.21 6.33
C ARG A 42 -8.59 4.95 7.25
N PRO A 43 -8.23 6.13 7.77
CA PRO A 43 -9.16 7.03 8.46
C PRO A 43 -10.35 7.41 7.57
N ASP A 44 -11.49 7.72 8.18
CA ASP A 44 -12.72 8.00 7.43
C ASP A 44 -12.71 9.37 6.74
N ASP A 45 -11.95 10.33 7.28
CA ASP A 45 -11.68 11.65 6.69
C ASP A 45 -10.65 11.58 5.54
N MET A 46 -9.91 10.48 5.39
CA MET A 46 -8.95 10.30 4.32
C MET A 46 -9.60 9.80 3.04
N SER A 47 -9.56 10.64 2.00
CA SER A 47 -10.02 10.25 0.66
C SER A 47 -9.27 9.02 0.11
N TRP A 48 -9.96 8.24 -0.74
CA TRP A 48 -9.33 7.12 -1.45
C TRP A 48 -8.09 7.55 -2.24
N LYS A 49 -8.14 8.73 -2.88
CA LYS A 49 -6.99 9.25 -3.63
C LYS A 49 -5.79 9.50 -2.71
N GLY A 50 -6.00 10.15 -1.55
CA GLY A 50 -4.93 10.40 -0.58
C GLY A 50 -4.31 9.11 -0.04
N PHE A 51 -5.16 8.13 0.26
CA PHE A 51 -4.74 6.78 0.65
C PHE A 51 -3.90 6.10 -0.45
N ALA A 52 -4.43 6.02 -1.67
CA ALA A 52 -3.75 5.42 -2.81
C ALA A 52 -2.40 6.09 -3.10
N ASP A 53 -2.33 7.43 -3.06
CA ASP A 53 -1.10 8.18 -3.26
C ASP A 53 -0.07 7.91 -2.15
N ALA A 54 -0.51 7.77 -0.89
CA ALA A 54 0.36 7.43 0.24
C ALA A 54 0.98 6.04 0.10
N ILE A 55 0.19 5.04 -0.30
CA ILE A 55 0.65 3.68 -0.56
C ILE A 55 1.59 3.65 -1.76
N ARG A 56 1.19 4.27 -2.89
CA ARG A 56 2.00 4.35 -4.12
C ARG A 56 3.37 4.96 -3.86
N ALA A 57 3.47 5.97 -3.00
CA ALA A 57 4.73 6.61 -2.63
C ALA A 57 5.71 5.68 -1.89
N GLN A 58 5.25 4.53 -1.39
CA GLN A 58 6.12 3.52 -0.76
C GLN A 58 6.70 2.53 -1.76
N LEU A 59 6.29 2.55 -3.02
CA LEU A 59 6.81 1.62 -4.02
C LEU A 59 8.15 2.09 -4.59
N GLN A 60 9.00 1.13 -4.93
CA GLN A 60 10.17 1.44 -5.76
C GLN A 60 9.73 1.92 -7.14
N ARG A 61 10.33 3.01 -7.62
CA ARG A 61 10.11 3.46 -9.00
C ARG A 61 10.51 2.33 -9.97
N ARG A 62 9.75 2.15 -11.05
CA ARG A 62 9.99 1.19 -12.15
C ARG A 62 9.86 -0.31 -11.83
N ARG A 63 9.84 -0.73 -10.57
CA ARG A 63 9.83 -2.16 -10.19
C ARG A 63 8.94 -2.50 -9.00
N GLY A 64 8.43 -1.50 -8.28
CA GLY A 64 7.54 -1.67 -7.13
C GLY A 64 6.13 -2.07 -7.53
N SER A 65 5.55 -3.01 -6.80
CA SER A 65 4.12 -3.30 -6.86
C SER A 65 3.56 -3.59 -5.47
N VAL A 66 2.25 -3.37 -5.35
CA VAL A 66 1.45 -3.70 -4.16
C VAL A 66 0.08 -4.20 -4.60
N MET A 67 -0.40 -5.20 -3.88
CA MET A 67 -1.79 -5.64 -3.91
C MET A 67 -2.43 -5.25 -2.57
N ILE A 68 -3.61 -4.63 -2.61
CA ILE A 68 -4.36 -4.26 -1.41
C ILE A 68 -5.76 -4.86 -1.46
N SER A 69 -6.16 -5.54 -0.40
CA SER A 69 -7.48 -6.16 -0.27
C SER A 69 -8.26 -5.50 0.86
N SER A 70 -9.47 -5.05 0.55
CA SER A 70 -10.39 -4.49 1.54
C SER A 70 -11.03 -5.60 2.35
N GLU A 71 -10.93 -5.51 3.68
CA GLU A 71 -11.59 -6.46 4.58
C GLU A 71 -13.13 -6.35 4.46
N SER A 72 -13.66 -5.13 4.47
CA SER A 72 -15.11 -4.93 4.48
C SER A 72 -15.82 -5.18 3.14
N THR A 73 -15.13 -5.07 2.00
CA THR A 73 -15.78 -5.18 0.68
C THR A 73 -15.29 -6.38 -0.14
N GLY A 74 -14.25 -7.09 0.31
CA GLY A 74 -13.58 -8.13 -0.47
C GLY A 74 -12.88 -7.63 -1.75
N LYS A 75 -12.96 -6.34 -2.07
CA LYS A 75 -12.36 -5.77 -3.29
C LYS A 75 -10.84 -5.76 -3.16
N THR A 76 -10.18 -6.26 -4.20
CA THR A 76 -8.72 -6.22 -4.33
C THR A 76 -8.31 -5.21 -5.39
N PHE A 77 -7.26 -4.46 -5.10
CA PHE A 77 -6.69 -3.47 -5.99
C PHE A 77 -5.20 -3.73 -6.16
N ILE A 78 -4.69 -3.51 -7.36
CA ILE A 78 -3.27 -3.65 -7.67
C ILE A 78 -2.70 -2.32 -8.16
N CYS A 79 -1.50 -1.99 -7.71
CA CYS A 79 -0.70 -0.89 -8.23
C CYS A 79 0.70 -1.40 -8.55
N SER A 80 1.16 -1.22 -9.79
CA SER A 80 2.47 -1.67 -10.23
C SER A 80 3.18 -0.62 -11.07
N PHE A 81 4.48 -0.49 -10.84
CA PHE A 81 5.44 0.22 -11.68
C PHE A 81 6.28 -0.72 -12.54
N ALA A 82 6.16 -2.04 -12.36
CA ALA A 82 6.89 -3.02 -13.16
C ALA A 82 6.42 -2.99 -14.61
N GLY A 83 7.32 -3.28 -15.55
CA GLY A 83 6.99 -3.35 -16.98
C GLY A 83 6.46 -2.03 -17.58
N ASN A 84 7.02 -0.89 -17.17
CA ASN A 84 6.61 0.45 -17.60
C ASN A 84 5.15 0.83 -17.27
N GLN A 85 4.54 0.18 -16.28
CA GLN A 85 3.19 0.55 -15.84
C GLN A 85 3.14 1.89 -15.13
N SER A 86 1.99 2.57 -15.23
CA SER A 86 1.77 3.93 -14.74
C SER A 86 1.74 4.05 -13.21
N GLY A 87 1.71 2.93 -12.47
CA GLY A 87 1.55 2.92 -11.02
C GLY A 87 0.21 3.47 -10.57
N ARG A 88 -0.85 3.33 -11.37
CA ARG A 88 -2.23 3.63 -10.94
C ARG A 88 -2.84 2.38 -10.31
N PHE A 89 -3.65 2.58 -9.27
CA PHE A 89 -4.46 1.50 -8.71
C PHE A 89 -5.53 1.07 -9.70
N ARG A 90 -5.66 -0.23 -9.90
CA ARG A 90 -6.70 -0.88 -10.71
C ARG A 90 -7.39 -1.93 -9.85
N ARG A 91 -8.71 -2.05 -9.98
CA ARG A 91 -9.47 -3.13 -9.32
C ARG A 91 -9.23 -4.43 -10.10
N LEU A 92 -9.00 -5.53 -9.38
CA LEU A 92 -9.00 -6.87 -9.94
C LEU A 92 -10.42 -7.44 -10.01
#